data_AF-A0A849GDX7-F1
#
_entry.id   AF-A0A849GDX7-F1
#
_cell.length_a   1.000
_cell.length_b   1.000
_cell.length_c   1.000
_cell.angle_alpha   90.00
_cell.angle_beta   90.00
_cell.angle_gamma   90.00
#
_symmetry.space_group_name_H-M   'P 1'
#
loop_
_entity.id
_entity.type
_entity.pdbx_description
1 polymer ?
#
loop_
_entity_poly.entity_id
_entity_poly.type
_entity_poly.pdbx_seq_one_letter_code
_entity_poly.pdbx_strand_id
1 'polypeptide(L)'
;MNLILSIAALLLGPVIYALGRRNHVARQILDGFIFITIAGIICVNIIPEALTTGGTVAIAFLAFGIAFPIVIERGFHGALHEAHILVLIVAALGLIVHALIDGIALLPTQGGDLAHAVILHRLPIGMAIWWSLRPNLGLPVAIAAFATISIATAASYILGGPMVELAEARSIAYLQAFVSGSLIHVVAFGVTHDHGGHIEPVARSQDWGYRLGILLGLFLVFTAPQLNSL
;
A
#
# COMPACT_ATOMS: atom_id res chain seq x y z
N MET A 1 -2.81 12.68 -20.60
CA MET A 1 -4.08 12.02 -20.20
C MET A 1 -3.87 11.10 -18.98
N ASN A 2 -2.86 10.23 -19.00
CA ASN A 2 -2.57 9.26 -17.93
C ASN A 2 -2.53 9.86 -16.52
N LEU A 3 -1.83 11.00 -16.32
CA LEU A 3 -1.75 11.67 -15.03
C LEU A 3 -3.13 12.09 -14.50
N ILE A 4 -4.00 12.63 -15.36
CA ILE A 4 -5.34 13.07 -14.97
C ILE A 4 -6.19 11.87 -14.55
N LEU A 5 -6.19 10.81 -15.37
CA LEU A 5 -6.93 9.58 -15.07
C LEU A 5 -6.45 8.92 -13.78
N SER A 6 -5.13 8.95 -13.55
CA SER A 6 -4.48 8.43 -12.36
C SER A 6 -4.88 9.17 -11.08
N ILE A 7 -4.85 10.51 -11.10
CA ILE A 7 -5.32 11.33 -9.97
C ILE A 7 -6.83 11.16 -9.78
N ALA A 8 -7.60 11.11 -10.86
CA ALA A 8 -9.04 10.87 -10.79
C ALA A 8 -9.36 9.51 -10.14
N ALA A 9 -8.67 8.44 -10.53
CA ALA A 9 -8.82 7.12 -9.92
C ALA A 9 -8.51 7.13 -8.42
N LEU A 10 -7.43 7.81 -8.01
CA LEU A 10 -7.08 7.98 -6.60
C LEU A 10 -8.19 8.71 -5.82
N LEU A 11 -8.72 9.81 -6.36
CA LEU A 11 -9.76 10.62 -5.72
C LEU A 11 -11.16 9.98 -5.76
N LEU A 12 -11.40 9.06 -6.70
CA LEU A 12 -12.63 8.25 -6.74
C LEU A 12 -12.68 7.22 -5.60
N GLY A 13 -11.53 6.78 -5.09
CA GLY A 13 -11.44 5.83 -3.98
C GLY A 13 -12.30 6.23 -2.76
N PRO A 14 -12.11 7.42 -2.16
CA PRO A 14 -12.97 7.93 -1.09
C PRO A 14 -14.46 7.85 -1.37
N VAL A 15 -14.88 8.19 -2.60
CA VAL A 15 -16.29 8.22 -2.99
C VAL A 15 -16.87 6.81 -3.04
N ILE A 16 -16.17 5.88 -3.70
CA ILE A 16 -16.58 4.48 -3.81
C ILE A 16 -16.67 3.85 -2.43
N TYR A 17 -15.64 4.05 -1.60
CA TYR A 17 -15.62 3.52 -0.24
C TYR A 17 -16.75 4.11 0.62
N ALA A 18 -16.99 5.43 0.53
CA ALA A 18 -18.04 6.10 1.28
C ALA A 18 -19.47 5.68 0.86
N LEU A 19 -19.68 5.34 -0.40
CA LEU A 19 -20.96 4.81 -0.88
C LEU A 19 -21.16 3.36 -0.45
N GLY A 20 -20.13 2.52 -0.60
CA GLY A 20 -20.20 1.09 -0.27
C GLY A 20 -20.32 0.81 1.22
N ARG A 21 -19.73 1.65 2.09
CA ARG A 21 -19.79 1.45 3.57
C ARG A 21 -21.18 1.53 4.18
N ARG A 22 -22.21 1.97 3.43
CA ARG A 22 -23.60 2.02 3.89
C ARG A 22 -24.22 0.62 4.02
N ASN A 23 -23.71 -0.36 3.27
CA ASN A 23 -24.15 -1.74 3.32
C ASN A 23 -23.04 -2.62 3.92
N HIS A 24 -23.39 -3.45 4.90
CA HIS A 24 -22.45 -4.33 5.60
C HIS A 24 -21.69 -5.27 4.63
N VAL A 25 -22.39 -5.90 3.67
CA VAL A 25 -21.78 -6.83 2.72
C VAL A 25 -20.84 -6.09 1.76
N ALA A 26 -21.26 -4.94 1.26
CA ALA A 26 -20.43 -4.13 0.37
C ALA A 26 -19.17 -3.61 1.09
N ARG A 27 -19.29 -3.19 2.36
CA ARG A 27 -18.14 -2.82 3.19
C ARG A 27 -17.14 -3.98 3.31
N GLN A 28 -17.60 -5.18 3.63
CA GLN A 28 -16.73 -6.36 3.77
C GLN A 28 -15.99 -6.70 2.47
N ILE A 29 -16.68 -6.63 1.32
CA ILE A 29 -16.07 -6.85 0.01
C ILE A 29 -15.01 -5.78 -0.26
N LEU A 30 -15.31 -4.51 0.01
CA LEU A 30 -14.37 -3.41 -0.21
C LEU A 30 -13.14 -3.52 0.70
N ASP A 31 -13.33 -3.84 1.99
CA ASP A 31 -12.23 -4.04 2.95
C ASP A 31 -11.33 -5.20 2.50
N GLY A 32 -11.91 -6.32 2.07
CA GLY A 32 -11.16 -7.46 1.52
C GLY A 32 -10.43 -7.11 0.22
N PHE A 33 -11.08 -6.39 -0.69
CA PHE A 33 -10.47 -5.94 -1.93
C PHE A 33 -9.27 -5.02 -1.67
N ILE A 34 -9.42 -4.03 -0.79
CA ILE A 34 -8.33 -3.13 -0.39
C ILE A 34 -7.14 -3.94 0.13
N PHE A 35 -7.38 -4.86 1.06
CA PHE A 35 -6.32 -5.64 1.69
C PHE A 35 -5.60 -6.54 0.68
N ILE A 36 -6.36 -7.28 -0.15
CA ILE A 36 -5.82 -8.14 -1.22
C ILE A 36 -4.98 -7.31 -2.17
N THR A 37 -5.48 -6.16 -2.60
CA THR A 37 -4.76 -5.32 -3.56
C THR A 37 -3.47 -4.76 -2.97
N ILE A 38 -3.47 -4.26 -1.73
CA ILE A 38 -2.26 -3.77 -1.07
C ILE A 38 -1.23 -4.89 -0.94
N ALA A 39 -1.63 -6.05 -0.39
CA ALA A 39 -0.74 -7.19 -0.22
C ALA A 39 -0.20 -7.69 -1.57
N GLY A 40 -1.06 -7.78 -2.58
CA GLY A 40 -0.71 -8.20 -3.93
C GLY A 40 0.29 -7.26 -4.60
N ILE A 41 0.06 -5.94 -4.54
CA ILE A 41 0.97 -4.95 -5.11
C ILE A 41 2.34 -5.02 -4.43
N ILE A 42 2.36 -5.08 -3.09
CA ILE A 42 3.61 -5.15 -2.33
C ILE A 42 4.40 -6.40 -2.70
N CYS A 43 3.76 -7.57 -2.69
CA CYS A 43 4.44 -8.84 -2.91
C CYS A 43 4.85 -9.10 -4.36
N VAL A 44 4.08 -8.60 -5.34
CA VAL A 44 4.27 -8.93 -6.76
C VAL A 44 5.00 -7.84 -7.53
N ASN A 45 4.84 -6.57 -7.13
CA ASN A 45 5.46 -5.45 -7.83
C ASN A 45 6.61 -4.87 -7.00
N ILE A 46 6.30 -4.37 -5.80
CA ILE A 46 7.26 -3.55 -5.03
C ILE A 46 8.45 -4.38 -4.53
N ILE A 47 8.21 -5.55 -3.92
CA ILE A 47 9.29 -6.38 -3.39
C ILE A 47 10.17 -6.93 -4.50
N PRO A 48 9.64 -7.57 -5.56
CA PRO A 48 10.48 -8.08 -6.63
C PRO A 48 11.32 -6.99 -7.27
N GLU A 49 10.75 -5.82 -7.55
CA GLU A 49 11.47 -4.69 -8.14
C GLU A 49 12.57 -4.14 -7.20
N ALA A 50 12.27 -4.02 -5.90
CA ALA A 50 13.26 -3.61 -4.91
C ALA A 50 14.42 -4.62 -4.80
N LEU A 51 14.14 -5.92 -4.93
CA LEU A 51 15.16 -6.96 -4.93
C LEU A 51 15.97 -7.00 -6.23
N THR A 52 15.35 -6.75 -7.39
CA THR A 52 16.09 -6.67 -8.66
C THR A 52 17.02 -5.46 -8.70
N THR A 53 16.54 -4.30 -8.25
CA THR A 53 17.31 -3.05 -8.29
C THR A 53 18.36 -2.98 -7.17
N GLY A 54 17.99 -3.40 -5.96
CA GLY A 54 18.89 -3.38 -4.80
C GLY A 54 19.75 -4.64 -4.63
N GLY A 55 19.46 -5.72 -5.34
CA GLY A 55 20.20 -6.98 -5.26
C GLY A 55 20.13 -7.64 -3.88
N THR A 56 21.18 -8.37 -3.49
CA THR A 56 21.22 -9.15 -2.24
C THR A 56 21.10 -8.29 -0.98
N VAL A 57 21.56 -7.04 -1.01
CA VAL A 57 21.45 -6.12 0.13
C VAL A 57 19.99 -5.76 0.41
N ALA A 58 19.15 -5.66 -0.62
CA ALA A 58 17.72 -5.41 -0.45
C ALA A 58 17.01 -6.52 0.32
N ILE A 59 17.48 -7.77 0.25
CA ILE A 59 16.96 -8.88 1.06
C ILE A 59 17.18 -8.61 2.55
N ALA A 60 18.35 -8.10 2.92
CA ALA A 60 18.63 -7.73 4.30
C ALA A 60 17.71 -6.59 4.76
N PHE A 61 17.51 -5.56 3.94
CA PHE A 61 16.57 -4.47 4.23
C PHE A 61 15.12 -4.96 4.35
N LEU A 62 14.69 -5.89 3.49
CA LEU A 62 13.37 -6.52 3.59
C LEU A 62 13.21 -7.27 4.92
N ALA A 63 14.19 -8.09 5.30
CA ALA A 63 14.20 -8.81 6.57
C ALA A 63 14.19 -7.85 7.77
N PHE A 64 14.99 -6.78 7.71
CA PHE A 64 14.97 -5.73 8.72
C PHE A 64 13.62 -5.02 8.78
N GLY A 65 13.00 -4.77 7.63
CA GLY A 65 11.65 -4.21 7.54
C GLY A 65 10.62 -5.07 8.26
N ILE A 66 10.66 -6.39 8.07
CA ILE A 66 9.76 -7.34 8.76
C ILE A 66 10.01 -7.35 10.26
N ALA A 67 11.27 -7.30 10.68
CA ALA A 67 11.63 -7.28 12.10
C ALA A 67 11.35 -5.93 12.77
N PHE A 68 11.33 -4.84 12.02
CA PHE A 68 11.26 -3.47 12.54
C PHE A 68 10.04 -3.22 13.44
N PRO A 69 8.79 -3.50 13.02
CA PRO A 69 7.63 -3.32 13.90
C PRO A 69 7.75 -4.14 15.18
N ILE A 70 8.23 -5.38 15.11
CA ILE A 70 8.40 -6.27 16.28
C ILE A 70 9.39 -5.67 17.28
N VAL A 71 10.53 -5.19 16.78
CA VAL A 71 11.58 -4.61 17.64
C VAL A 71 11.09 -3.32 18.29
N ILE A 72 10.36 -2.48 17.54
CA ILE A 72 9.78 -1.25 18.07
C ILE A 72 8.71 -1.57 19.13
N GLU A 73 7.74 -2.43 18.83
CA GLU A 73 6.71 -2.85 19.80
C GLU A 73 7.34 -3.43 21.08
N ARG A 74 8.39 -4.25 20.94
CA ARG A 74 9.13 -4.81 22.08
C ARG A 74 10.07 -3.81 22.76
N GLY A 75 10.49 -2.73 22.11
CA GLY A 75 11.33 -1.70 22.74
C GLY A 75 10.50 -0.75 23.59
N PHE A 76 9.28 -0.45 23.17
CA PHE A 76 8.39 0.54 23.78
C PHE A 76 7.37 -0.11 24.75
N HIS A 77 7.84 -0.93 25.71
CA HIS A 77 7.01 -1.72 26.67
C HIS A 77 6.04 -0.93 27.59
N GLY A 78 5.77 0.35 27.32
CA GLY A 78 4.71 1.15 27.96
C GLY A 78 4.17 2.30 27.09
N ALA A 79 4.54 2.34 25.80
CA ALA A 79 4.33 3.46 24.89
C ALA A 79 3.87 2.95 23.50
N LEU A 80 2.80 2.14 23.50
CA LEU A 80 2.26 1.50 22.29
C LEU A 80 1.80 2.54 21.24
N HIS A 81 1.41 3.73 21.68
CA HIS A 81 0.96 4.80 20.79
C HIS A 81 2.13 5.36 19.95
N GLU A 82 3.28 5.57 20.57
CA GLU A 82 4.49 6.11 19.97
C GLU A 82 5.10 5.14 18.95
N ALA A 83 5.14 3.84 19.29
CA ALA A 83 5.52 2.77 18.39
C ALA A 83 4.65 2.75 17.12
N HIS A 84 3.33 2.86 17.30
CA HIS A 84 2.38 2.88 16.18
C HIS A 84 2.56 4.11 15.29
N ILE A 85 2.74 5.30 15.87
CA ILE A 85 2.99 6.54 15.11
C ILE A 85 4.28 6.42 14.30
N LEU A 86 5.34 5.86 14.86
CA LEU A 86 6.60 5.70 14.12
C LEU A 86 6.42 4.79 12.90
N VAL A 87 5.75 3.66 13.05
CA VAL A 87 5.42 2.76 11.93
C VAL A 87 4.56 3.48 10.89
N LEU A 88 3.59 4.28 11.31
CA LEU A 88 2.74 5.06 10.42
C LEU A 88 3.56 6.11 9.63
N ILE A 89 4.49 6.81 10.28
CA ILE A 89 5.37 7.80 9.61
C ILE A 89 6.24 7.10 8.56
N VAL A 90 6.84 5.96 8.91
CA VAL A 90 7.65 5.15 7.98
C VAL A 90 6.81 4.68 6.79
N ALA A 91 5.60 4.18 7.04
CA ALA A 91 4.67 3.78 5.99
C ALA A 91 4.27 4.96 5.09
N ALA A 92 4.00 6.13 5.67
CA ALA A 92 3.69 7.34 4.91
C ALA A 92 4.85 7.79 4.02
N LEU A 93 6.09 7.77 4.53
CA LEU A 93 7.28 8.07 3.74
C LEU A 93 7.46 7.10 2.57
N GLY A 94 7.33 5.80 2.81
CA GLY A 94 7.41 4.81 1.74
C GLY A 94 6.28 4.95 0.71
N LEU A 95 5.08 5.33 1.13
CA LEU A 95 3.96 5.61 0.22
C LEU A 95 4.23 6.84 -0.66
N ILE A 96 4.90 7.88 -0.14
CA ILE A 96 5.32 9.03 -0.93
C ILE A 96 6.34 8.62 -1.98
N VAL A 97 7.35 7.85 -1.59
CA VAL A 97 8.37 7.33 -2.52
C VAL A 97 7.74 6.44 -3.59
N HIS A 98 6.81 5.57 -3.20
CA HIS A 98 6.06 4.74 -4.13
C HIS A 98 5.22 5.58 -5.11
N ALA A 99 4.57 6.65 -4.63
CA ALA A 99 3.80 7.55 -5.49
C ALA A 99 4.67 8.32 -6.50
N LEU A 100 5.94 8.60 -6.18
CA LEU A 100 6.91 9.12 -7.16
C LEU A 100 7.18 8.09 -8.26
N ILE A 101 7.38 6.82 -7.89
CA ILE A 101 7.65 5.75 -8.85
C ILE A 101 6.45 5.48 -9.75
N ASP A 102 5.23 5.51 -9.20
CA ASP A 102 4.00 5.46 -9.99
C ASP A 102 3.92 6.56 -11.06
N GLY A 103 4.32 7.79 -10.71
CA GLY A 103 4.26 8.90 -11.65
C GLY A 103 5.21 8.72 -12.83
N ILE A 104 6.35 8.06 -12.61
CA ILE A 104 7.28 7.65 -13.67
C ILE A 104 6.61 6.62 -14.59
N ALA A 105 5.92 5.63 -14.03
CA ALA A 105 5.23 4.60 -14.80
C ALA A 105 4.08 5.14 -15.68
N LEU A 106 3.62 6.37 -15.44
CA LEU A 106 2.63 7.05 -16.30
C LEU A 106 3.24 7.72 -17.53
N LEU A 107 4.57 7.87 -17.60
CA LEU A 107 5.27 8.52 -18.70
C LEU A 107 4.96 7.80 -20.04
N PRO A 108 4.82 8.55 -21.15
CA PRO A 108 4.51 7.96 -22.46
C PRO A 108 5.53 6.90 -22.93
N THR A 109 6.77 6.97 -22.44
CA THR A 109 7.87 6.07 -22.79
C THR A 109 7.76 4.68 -22.16
N GLN A 110 6.99 4.52 -21.08
CA GLN A 110 6.91 3.25 -20.33
C GLN A 110 5.87 2.26 -20.88
N GLY A 111 5.09 2.66 -21.88
CA GLY A 111 4.06 1.83 -22.52
C GLY A 111 2.65 1.98 -21.92
N GLY A 112 1.64 1.70 -22.75
CA GLY A 112 0.23 1.88 -22.38
C GLY A 112 -0.24 0.96 -21.27
N ASP A 113 0.10 -0.33 -21.33
CA ASP A 113 -0.43 -1.34 -20.40
C ASP A 113 0.01 -1.09 -18.95
N LEU A 114 1.27 -0.68 -18.75
CA LEU A 114 1.79 -0.30 -17.45
C LEU A 114 1.03 0.90 -16.88
N ALA A 115 0.81 1.94 -17.70
CA ALA A 115 0.06 3.12 -17.26
C ALA A 115 -1.38 2.78 -16.85
N HIS A 116 -2.07 1.88 -17.57
CA HIS A 116 -3.41 1.43 -17.20
C HIS A 116 -3.41 0.62 -15.91
N ALA A 117 -2.43 -0.27 -15.72
CA ALA A 117 -2.26 -1.00 -14.46
C ALA A 117 -2.02 -0.03 -13.29
N VAL A 118 -1.24 1.03 -13.50
CA VAL A 118 -1.01 2.09 -12.50
C VAL A 118 -2.30 2.83 -12.16
N ILE A 119 -3.05 3.25 -13.18
CA ILE A 119 -4.31 3.98 -12.99
C ILE A 119 -5.33 3.11 -12.24
N LEU A 120 -5.46 1.84 -12.60
CA LEU A 120 -6.45 0.94 -12.00
C LEU A 120 -6.15 0.64 -10.53
N HIS A 121 -4.88 0.44 -10.16
CA HIS A 121 -4.54 0.09 -8.79
C HIS A 121 -4.67 1.29 -7.82
N ARG A 122 -4.65 2.52 -8.33
CA ARG A 122 -4.80 3.75 -7.53
C ARG A 122 -6.17 3.89 -6.88
N LEU A 123 -7.19 3.29 -7.46
CA LEU A 123 -8.53 3.26 -6.90
C LEU A 123 -8.56 2.50 -5.54
N PRO A 124 -8.05 1.25 -5.44
CA PRO A 124 -7.82 0.58 -4.16
C PRO A 124 -6.97 1.39 -3.18
N ILE A 125 -5.87 2.02 -3.63
CA ILE A 125 -5.03 2.85 -2.77
C ILE A 125 -5.83 4.04 -2.19
N GLY A 126 -6.62 4.73 -3.02
CA GLY A 126 -7.47 5.82 -2.57
C GLY A 126 -8.52 5.37 -1.56
N MET A 127 -9.11 4.19 -1.77
CA MET A 127 -10.01 3.58 -0.78
C MET A 127 -9.27 3.30 0.54
N ALA A 128 -8.06 2.74 0.47
CA ALA A 128 -7.23 2.41 1.63
C ALA A 128 -6.86 3.64 2.46
N ILE A 129 -6.42 4.72 1.81
CA ILE A 129 -6.07 5.98 2.48
C ILE A 129 -7.28 6.55 3.20
N TRP A 130 -8.43 6.56 2.53
CA TRP A 130 -9.67 7.06 3.13
C TRP A 130 -10.14 6.19 4.29
N TRP A 131 -10.14 4.87 4.10
CA TRP A 131 -10.50 3.89 5.12
C TRP A 131 -9.61 3.98 6.37
N SER A 132 -8.30 4.15 6.18
CA SER A 132 -7.32 4.16 7.28
C SER A 132 -7.21 5.53 7.95
N LEU A 133 -7.01 6.62 7.20
CA LEU A 133 -6.67 7.91 7.81
C LEU A 133 -7.91 8.69 8.28
N ARG A 134 -9.02 8.65 7.54
CA ARG A 134 -10.20 9.48 7.88
C ARG A 134 -10.81 9.15 9.25
N PRO A 135 -11.09 7.88 9.62
CA PRO A 135 -11.67 7.58 10.92
C PRO A 135 -10.66 7.71 12.07
N ASN A 136 -9.37 7.41 11.83
CA ASN A 136 -8.36 7.36 12.89
C ASN A 136 -7.68 8.70 13.16
N LEU A 137 -7.45 9.52 12.12
CA LEU A 137 -6.67 10.78 12.20
C LEU A 137 -7.45 12.00 11.71
N GLY A 138 -8.68 11.79 11.24
CA GLY A 138 -9.59 12.86 10.82
C GLY A 138 -9.44 13.29 9.36
N LEU A 139 -10.29 14.24 8.97
CA LEU A 139 -10.37 14.75 7.59
C LEU A 139 -9.11 15.49 7.12
N PRO A 140 -8.52 16.40 7.93
CA PRO A 140 -7.38 17.19 7.45
C PRO A 140 -6.20 16.33 7.05
N VAL A 141 -5.90 15.29 7.84
CA VAL A 141 -4.80 14.35 7.56
C VAL A 141 -5.08 13.53 6.31
N ALA A 142 -6.30 13.05 6.12
CA ALA A 142 -6.68 12.33 4.91
C ALA A 142 -6.52 13.21 3.65
N ILE A 143 -7.01 14.46 3.67
CA ILE A 143 -6.84 15.40 2.55
C ILE A 143 -5.36 15.69 2.29
N ALA A 144 -4.57 15.93 3.35
CA ALA A 144 -3.14 16.15 3.23
C ALA A 144 -2.46 14.96 2.54
N ALA A 145 -2.78 13.72 2.92
CA ALA A 145 -2.24 12.54 2.26
C ALA A 145 -2.59 12.48 0.76
N PHE A 146 -3.85 12.72 0.39
CA PHE A 146 -4.25 12.79 -1.03
C PHE A 146 -3.50 13.87 -1.80
N ALA A 147 -3.37 15.06 -1.20
CA ALA A 147 -2.64 16.17 -1.82
C ALA A 147 -1.17 15.82 -2.00
N THR A 148 -0.50 15.31 -0.98
CA THR A 148 0.92 14.93 -1.03
C THR A 148 1.17 13.84 -2.07
N ILE A 149 0.35 12.79 -2.12
CA ILE A 149 0.50 11.70 -3.10
C ILE A 149 0.24 12.19 -4.53
N SER A 150 -0.77 13.05 -4.72
CA SER A 150 -1.07 13.64 -6.02
C SER A 150 0.08 14.54 -6.51
N ILE A 151 0.63 15.37 -5.62
CA ILE A 151 1.77 16.25 -5.90
C ILE A 151 3.01 15.42 -6.23
N ALA A 152 3.32 14.38 -5.44
CA ALA A 152 4.45 13.49 -5.69
C ALA A 152 4.33 12.80 -7.08
N THR A 153 3.15 12.28 -7.41
CA THR A 153 2.89 11.69 -8.73
C THR A 153 3.07 12.71 -9.86
N ALA A 154 2.53 13.91 -9.69
CA ALA A 154 2.62 14.95 -10.71
C ALA A 154 4.08 15.42 -10.88
N ALA A 155 4.80 15.62 -9.78
CA ALA A 155 6.20 16.04 -9.81
C ALA A 155 7.07 15.02 -10.56
N SER A 156 6.93 13.74 -10.26
CA SER A 156 7.67 12.67 -10.94
C SER A 156 7.33 12.57 -12.43
N TYR A 157 6.04 12.61 -12.78
CA TYR A 157 5.60 12.62 -14.17
C TYR A 157 6.10 13.84 -14.97
N ILE A 158 6.12 15.03 -14.36
CA ILE A 158 6.54 16.27 -15.04
C ILE A 158 8.06 16.34 -15.18
N LEU A 159 8.79 15.97 -14.12
CA LEU A 159 10.25 16.03 -14.13
C LEU A 159 10.85 14.93 -15.02
N GLY A 160 10.22 13.76 -15.13
CA GLY A 160 10.60 12.72 -16.08
C GLY A 160 11.98 12.12 -15.79
N GLY A 161 12.92 12.27 -16.71
CA GLY A 161 14.25 11.61 -16.69
C GLY A 161 15.00 11.66 -15.35
N PRO A 162 15.18 12.83 -14.71
CA PRO A 162 15.85 12.91 -13.41
C PRO A 162 15.16 12.10 -12.30
N MET A 163 13.84 11.90 -12.39
CA MET A 163 13.10 11.09 -11.43
C MET A 163 13.24 9.59 -11.74
N VAL A 164 13.38 9.22 -13.01
CA VAL A 164 13.74 7.85 -13.43
C VAL A 164 15.09 7.46 -12.82
N GLU A 165 16.11 8.31 -12.99
CA GLU A 165 17.45 8.06 -12.41
C GLU A 165 17.40 7.93 -10.88
N LEU A 166 16.59 8.76 -10.22
CA LEU A 166 16.38 8.65 -8.78
C LEU A 166 15.69 7.34 -8.38
N ALA A 167 14.68 6.90 -9.14
CA ALA A 167 13.95 5.65 -8.87
C ALA A 167 14.85 4.41 -9.05
N GLU A 168 15.80 4.45 -9.98
CA GLU A 168 16.79 3.38 -10.19
C GLU A 168 17.90 3.37 -9.13
N ALA A 169 17.96 4.38 -8.26
CA ALA A 169 18.95 4.42 -7.20
C ALA A 169 18.75 3.28 -6.20
N ARG A 170 19.83 2.53 -5.92
CA ARG A 170 19.79 1.40 -4.98
C ARG A 170 19.28 1.79 -3.58
N SER A 171 19.52 3.02 -3.14
CA SER A 171 19.01 3.54 -1.88
C SER A 171 17.48 3.57 -1.84
N ILE A 172 16.83 3.92 -2.95
CA ILE A 172 15.36 3.88 -3.07
C ILE A 172 14.88 2.44 -3.00
N ALA A 173 15.55 1.50 -3.69
CA ALA A 173 15.23 0.08 -3.61
C ALA A 173 15.34 -0.48 -2.18
N TYR A 174 16.38 -0.10 -1.42
CA TYR A 174 16.54 -0.51 -0.02
C TYR A 174 15.42 0.04 0.87
N LEU A 175 15.05 1.31 0.68
CA LEU A 175 13.94 1.92 1.40
C LEU A 175 12.61 1.22 1.07
N GLN A 176 12.34 0.92 -0.19
CA GLN A 176 11.14 0.20 -0.60
C GLN A 176 11.10 -1.22 -0.03
N ALA A 177 12.22 -1.94 -0.04
CA ALA A 177 12.33 -3.27 0.56
C ALA A 177 12.03 -3.21 2.07
N PHE A 178 12.63 -2.26 2.78
CA PHE A 178 12.40 -2.05 4.20
C PHE A 178 10.93 -1.71 4.52
N VAL A 179 10.36 -0.72 3.83
CA VAL A 179 8.95 -0.34 4.07
C VAL A 179 8.02 -1.49 3.71
N SER A 180 8.25 -2.18 2.60
CA SER A 180 7.45 -3.35 2.21
C SER A 180 7.50 -4.46 3.25
N GLY A 181 8.68 -4.76 3.80
CA GLY A 181 8.82 -5.70 4.90
C GLY A 181 8.03 -5.29 6.13
N SER A 182 8.06 -3.99 6.49
CA SER A 182 7.29 -3.47 7.62
C SER A 182 5.79 -3.57 7.41
N LEU A 183 5.31 -3.34 6.18
CA LEU A 183 3.89 -3.47 5.81
C LEU A 183 3.44 -4.93 5.79
N ILE A 184 4.27 -5.86 5.32
CA ILE A 184 3.98 -7.29 5.41
C ILE A 184 3.72 -7.70 6.85
N HIS A 185 4.52 -7.22 7.80
CA HIS A 185 4.29 -7.53 9.21
C HIS A 185 2.90 -7.04 9.67
N VAL A 186 2.57 -5.78 9.38
CA VAL A 186 1.27 -5.17 9.76
C VAL A 186 0.09 -5.92 9.14
N VAL A 187 0.19 -6.27 7.86
CA VAL A 187 -0.84 -6.98 7.09
C VAL A 187 -0.99 -8.43 7.57
N ALA A 188 0.12 -9.17 7.73
CA ALA A 188 0.11 -10.59 8.06
C ALA A 188 -0.22 -10.86 9.54
N PHE A 189 0.27 -10.02 10.45
CA PHE A 189 0.14 -10.26 11.88
C PHE A 189 -0.98 -9.44 12.52
N GLY A 190 -1.31 -8.26 12.00
CA GLY A 190 -2.39 -7.42 12.51
C GLY A 190 -2.12 -6.96 13.95
N VAL A 191 -1.98 -5.66 14.18
CA VAL A 191 -1.77 -5.15 15.54
C VAL A 191 -3.02 -5.47 16.37
N THR A 192 -2.88 -6.42 17.30
CA THR A 192 -3.95 -6.85 18.20
C THR A 192 -4.21 -5.74 19.20
N HIS A 193 -5.10 -4.79 18.86
CA HIS A 193 -5.60 -3.81 19.81
C HIS A 193 -6.85 -4.37 20.49
N ASP A 194 -6.66 -4.95 21.68
CA ASP A 194 -7.72 -5.12 22.65
C ASP A 194 -7.89 -3.78 23.38
N HIS A 195 -8.92 -3.01 23.02
CA HIS A 195 -9.35 -1.83 23.76
C HIS A 195 -10.79 -2.09 24.23
N GLY A 196 -10.96 -2.10 25.55
CA GLY A 196 -12.18 -2.52 26.22
C GLY A 196 -13.45 -1.88 25.66
N GLY A 197 -14.48 -2.72 25.54
CA GLY A 197 -15.88 -2.29 25.68
C GLY A 197 -16.68 -1.96 24.42
N HIS A 198 -16.05 -1.79 23.25
CA HIS A 198 -16.79 -1.65 21.99
C HIS A 198 -16.13 -2.42 20.86
N ILE A 199 -16.49 -3.70 20.75
CA ILE A 199 -16.07 -4.56 19.64
C ILE A 199 -16.81 -4.08 18.38
N GLU A 200 -16.15 -3.30 17.53
CA GLU A 200 -16.58 -3.20 16.14
C GLU A 200 -16.51 -4.61 15.51
N PRO A 201 -17.57 -5.09 14.84
CA PRO A 201 -17.65 -6.48 14.36
C PRO A 201 -16.56 -6.87 13.33
N VAL A 202 -15.81 -5.89 12.80
CA VAL A 202 -14.69 -6.10 11.86
C VAL A 202 -13.44 -6.63 12.57
N ALA A 203 -13.20 -6.26 13.84
CA ALA A 203 -12.07 -6.78 14.61
C ALA A 203 -12.25 -8.28 14.97
N ARG A 204 -13.50 -8.76 14.96
CA ARG A 204 -13.85 -10.15 15.26
C ARG A 204 -13.79 -11.09 14.06
N SER A 205 -13.60 -10.58 12.84
CA SER A 205 -13.66 -11.39 11.61
C SER A 205 -12.33 -11.55 10.87
N GLN A 206 -11.18 -11.30 11.52
CA GLN A 206 -9.89 -11.83 11.06
C GLN A 206 -9.74 -13.32 11.43
N ASP A 207 -10.76 -14.13 11.14
CA ASP A 207 -10.63 -15.58 11.23
C ASP A 207 -9.60 -16.05 10.21
N TRP A 208 -8.89 -17.13 10.53
CA TRP A 208 -7.91 -17.76 9.64
C TRP A 208 -8.50 -18.09 8.25
N GLY A 209 -9.82 -18.32 8.17
CA GLY A 209 -10.56 -18.49 6.91
C GLY A 209 -10.60 -17.24 6.02
N TYR A 210 -10.68 -16.04 6.60
CA TYR A 210 -10.59 -14.78 5.84
C TYR A 210 -9.17 -14.58 5.29
N ARG A 211 -8.15 -14.87 6.10
CA ARG A 211 -6.74 -14.82 5.69
C ARG A 211 -6.42 -15.84 4.61
N LEU A 212 -6.93 -17.08 4.73
CA LEU A 212 -6.83 -18.11 3.70
C LEU A 212 -7.58 -17.72 2.43
N GLY A 213 -8.79 -17.17 2.53
CA GLY A 213 -9.55 -16.69 1.37
C GLY A 213 -8.83 -15.59 0.59
N ILE A 214 -8.12 -14.70 1.30
CA ILE A 214 -7.26 -13.69 0.70
C ILE A 214 -6.06 -14.32 -0.01
N LEU A 215 -5.37 -15.26 0.63
CA LEU A 215 -4.24 -15.99 0.03
C LEU A 215 -4.68 -16.79 -1.21
N LEU A 216 -5.87 -17.38 -1.19
CA LEU A 216 -6.44 -18.16 -2.27
C LEU A 216 -6.94 -17.28 -3.42
N GLY A 217 -7.50 -16.10 -3.10
CA GLY A 217 -7.86 -15.07 -4.07
C GLY A 217 -6.63 -14.45 -4.76
N LEU A 218 -5.58 -14.16 -3.99
CA LEU A 218 -4.26 -13.76 -4.51
C LEU A 218 -3.73 -14.86 -5.44
N PHE A 219 -3.69 -16.12 -5.00
CA PHE A 219 -3.24 -17.25 -5.82
C PHE A 219 -4.01 -17.33 -7.15
N LEU A 220 -5.35 -17.30 -7.13
CA LEU A 220 -6.17 -17.39 -8.34
C LEU A 220 -5.96 -16.22 -9.32
N VAL A 221 -5.92 -14.99 -8.81
CA VAL A 221 -5.68 -13.80 -9.65
C VAL A 221 -4.29 -13.85 -10.28
N PHE A 222 -3.29 -14.39 -9.56
CA PHE A 222 -1.91 -14.43 -10.03
C PHE A 222 -1.55 -15.66 -10.88
N THR A 223 -2.26 -16.79 -10.76
CA THR A 223 -2.06 -17.95 -11.65
C THR A 223 -2.86 -17.85 -12.95
N ALA A 224 -3.94 -17.08 -13.00
CA ALA A 224 -4.78 -16.96 -14.20
C ALA A 224 -4.03 -16.49 -15.47
N PRO A 225 -3.09 -15.52 -15.42
CA PRO A 225 -2.29 -15.14 -16.59
C PRO A 225 -1.31 -16.22 -17.04
N GLN A 226 -0.80 -17.03 -16.11
CA GLN A 226 0.15 -18.11 -16.36
C GLN A 226 -0.52 -19.34 -16.99
N LEU A 227 -1.81 -19.55 -16.71
CA LEU A 227 -2.61 -20.61 -17.33
C LEU A 227 -2.98 -20.30 -18.80
N ASN A 228 -3.01 -19.03 -19.19
CA ASN A 228 -3.27 -18.62 -20.57
C ASN A 228 -2.00 -18.60 -21.47
N SER A 229 -0.85 -18.94 -20.90
CA SER A 229 0.44 -19.03 -21.61
C SER A 229 0.99 -20.47 -21.70
N LEU A 230 0.15 -21.46 -21.34
CA LEU A 230 0.35 -22.90 -21.55
C LEU A 230 -0.61 -23.41 -22.63
#